data_AF-A0A1H1BYH9-F1
#
_entry.id   AF-A0A1H1BYH9-F1
#
_cell.length_a   1.000
_cell.length_b   1.000
_cell.length_c   1.000
_cell.angle_alpha   90.00
_cell.angle_beta   90.00
_cell.angle_gamma   90.00
#
_symmetry.space_group_name_H-M   'P 1'
#
loop_
_entity.id
_entity.type
_entity.pdbx_description
1 polymer ?
#
loop_
_entity_poly.entity_id
_entity_poly.type
_entity_poly.pdbx_seq_one_letter_code
_entity_poly.pdbx_strand_id
1 'polypeptide(L)'
;MTGEMTWPQQPSPERQPLTPDLVRNKTFSRTKLGQRGYSADEVRSFLYRVAEDMAASDMEKANLRAEIDRLKNWYKEHGHDVPHPGVAQHGGLNIDAINLLSRAQQTADAQIAEAEDYARRLVAQARQQYEQILQEAQARAEEAATQAVDVYRSTGNAQSAEAEELERRIAYLRTFAEVTQVQLRAVLEGLTNEVNKLGNLPTEVSQHAAQYANQQTAQYANPGQYASQHATVYSSSSRG
;
A
#
# COMPACT_ATOMS: atom_id res chain seq x y z
N MET A 1 21.39 16.82 -40.84
CA MET A 1 20.46 16.29 -41.85
C MET A 1 20.24 14.82 -41.57
N THR A 2 19.30 14.49 -40.68
CA THR A 2 18.92 13.12 -40.35
C THR A 2 17.64 12.80 -41.12
N GLY A 3 17.76 11.90 -42.09
CA GLY A 3 16.68 11.53 -43.00
C GLY A 3 15.56 10.77 -42.30
N GLU A 4 14.35 11.30 -42.41
CA GLU A 4 13.11 10.65 -42.03
C GLU A 4 12.91 9.38 -42.86
N MET A 5 12.86 8.24 -42.18
CA MET A 5 12.51 6.95 -42.77
C MET A 5 10.98 6.87 -42.88
N THR A 6 10.46 7.34 -44.01
CA THR A 6 9.04 7.31 -44.35
C THR A 6 8.64 5.88 -44.68
N TRP A 7 7.92 5.21 -43.77
CA TRP A 7 7.27 3.93 -44.07
C TRP A 7 6.15 4.15 -45.10
N PRO A 8 6.13 3.41 -46.22
CA PRO A 8 5.04 3.52 -47.18
C PRO A 8 3.76 2.97 -46.54
N GLN A 9 2.79 3.85 -46.29
CA GLN A 9 1.45 3.43 -45.90
C GLN A 9 0.80 2.73 -47.10
N GLN A 10 0.77 1.40 -47.07
CA GLN A 10 -0.09 0.65 -47.97
C GLN A 10 -1.55 0.95 -47.58
N PRO A 11 -2.40 1.44 -48.50
CA PRO A 11 -3.82 1.59 -48.23
C PRO A 11 -4.41 0.20 -48.01
N SER A 12 -4.70 -0.13 -46.75
CA SER A 12 -5.51 -1.32 -46.44
C SER A 12 -6.85 -1.15 -47.16
N PRO A 13 -7.39 -2.20 -47.82
CA PRO A 13 -8.67 -2.11 -48.50
C PRO A 13 -9.71 -1.62 -47.52
N GLU A 14 -10.40 -0.53 -47.87
CA GLU A 14 -11.40 0.14 -47.05
C GLU A 14 -12.39 -0.89 -46.50
N ARG A 15 -12.19 -1.31 -45.24
CA ARG A 15 -13.26 -1.94 -44.50
C ARG A 15 -14.30 -0.87 -44.32
N GLN A 16 -15.32 -0.90 -45.17
CA GLN A 16 -16.44 0.01 -45.06
C GLN A 16 -16.91 -0.01 -43.60
N PRO A 17 -16.82 1.12 -42.88
CA PRO A 17 -17.08 1.14 -41.45
C PRO A 17 -18.51 0.68 -41.23
N LEU A 18 -18.69 -0.32 -40.36
CA LEU A 18 -20.02 -0.79 -39.99
C LEU A 18 -20.73 0.37 -39.28
N THR A 19 -21.77 0.92 -39.90
CA THR A 19 -22.65 1.89 -39.25
C THR A 19 -23.77 1.16 -38.53
N PRO A 20 -24.35 1.75 -37.47
CA PRO A 20 -25.53 1.22 -36.79
C PRO A 20 -26.65 0.81 -37.75
N ASP A 21 -26.92 1.64 -38.76
CA ASP A 21 -27.94 1.38 -39.78
C ASP A 21 -27.61 0.19 -40.68
N LEU A 22 -26.34 0.00 -41.02
CA LEU A 22 -25.89 -1.13 -41.83
C LEU A 22 -26.01 -2.45 -41.07
N VAL A 23 -25.77 -2.43 -39.75
CA VAL A 23 -25.93 -3.60 -38.87
C VAL A 23 -27.42 -3.93 -38.69
N ARG A 24 -28.27 -2.92 -38.45
CA ARG A 24 -29.72 -3.06 -38.32
C ARG A 24 -30.38 -3.66 -39.57
N ASN A 25 -29.87 -3.30 -40.74
CA ASN A 25 -30.43 -3.72 -42.03
C ASN A 25 -29.70 -4.95 -42.63
N LYS A 26 -28.79 -5.58 -41.89
CA LYS A 26 -28.03 -6.72 -42.41
C LYS A 26 -28.93 -7.94 -42.60
N THR A 27 -28.98 -8.46 -43.82
CA THR A 27 -29.68 -9.71 -44.16
C THR A 27 -28.70 -10.86 -44.29
N PHE A 28 -29.00 -11.99 -43.66
CA PHE A 28 -28.26 -13.25 -43.81
C PHE A 28 -28.98 -14.19 -44.78
N SER A 29 -28.23 -14.98 -45.53
CA SER A 29 -28.77 -16.04 -46.38
C SER A 29 -29.32 -17.18 -45.53
N ARG A 30 -30.40 -17.83 -46.00
CA ARG A 30 -30.94 -19.01 -45.32
C ARG A 30 -30.01 -20.20 -45.49
N THR A 31 -29.90 -21.02 -44.45
CA THR A 31 -29.09 -22.24 -44.47
C THR A 31 -29.58 -23.22 -45.54
N LYS A 32 -28.65 -23.94 -46.19
CA LYS A 32 -28.97 -25.01 -47.17
C LYS A 32 -29.83 -26.09 -46.51
N LEU A 33 -30.76 -26.67 -47.27
CA LEU A 33 -31.73 -27.66 -46.79
C LEU A 33 -31.01 -28.81 -46.05
N GLY A 34 -31.37 -29.05 -44.78
CA GLY A 34 -30.82 -30.13 -43.96
C GLY A 34 -29.77 -29.74 -42.90
N GLN A 35 -29.37 -28.46 -42.82
CA GLN A 35 -28.49 -27.99 -41.73
C GLN A 35 -29.22 -27.07 -40.75
N ARG A 36 -28.90 -27.20 -39.45
CA ARG A 36 -29.40 -26.34 -38.38
C ARG A 36 -28.77 -24.95 -38.50
N GLY A 37 -29.60 -23.90 -38.59
CA GLY A 37 -29.17 -22.50 -38.57
C GLY A 37 -29.65 -21.78 -37.31
N TYR A 38 -29.11 -20.59 -37.06
CA TYR A 38 -29.59 -19.71 -35.99
C TYR A 38 -31.02 -19.24 -36.25
N SER A 39 -31.77 -18.95 -35.18
CA SER A 39 -33.12 -18.37 -35.29
C SER A 39 -33.05 -16.97 -35.91
N ALA A 40 -33.83 -16.74 -36.97
CA ALA A 40 -33.86 -15.45 -37.66
C ALA A 40 -34.33 -14.31 -36.75
N ASP A 41 -35.24 -14.59 -35.82
CA ASP A 41 -35.78 -13.61 -34.89
C ASP A 41 -34.76 -13.25 -33.80
N GLU A 42 -34.07 -14.26 -33.26
CA GLU A 42 -33.03 -14.06 -32.24
C GLU A 42 -31.83 -13.28 -32.80
N VAL A 43 -31.40 -13.65 -34.02
CA VAL A 43 -30.33 -12.92 -34.73
C VAL A 43 -30.77 -11.47 -35.00
N ARG A 44 -32.03 -11.24 -35.35
CA ARG A 44 -32.55 -9.89 -35.60
C ARG A 44 -32.60 -9.05 -34.33
N SER A 45 -33.06 -9.61 -33.21
CA SER A 45 -33.03 -8.94 -31.90
C SER A 45 -31.60 -8.61 -31.47
N PHE A 46 -30.66 -9.52 -31.69
CA PHE A 46 -29.24 -9.27 -31.42
C PHE A 46 -28.66 -8.13 -32.27
N LEU A 47 -28.96 -8.09 -33.58
CA LEU A 47 -28.53 -7.00 -34.46
C LEU A 47 -29.06 -5.63 -34.05
N TYR A 48 -30.32 -5.54 -33.56
CA TYR A 48 -30.86 -4.29 -33.04
C TYR A 48 -30.08 -3.80 -31.83
N ARG A 49 -29.81 -4.67 -30.86
CA ARG A 49 -29.03 -4.31 -29.66
C ARG A 49 -27.61 -3.86 -30.00
N VAL A 50 -26.93 -4.58 -30.90
CA VAL A 50 -25.59 -4.19 -31.35
C VAL A 50 -25.63 -2.83 -32.05
N ALA A 51 -26.64 -2.57 -32.88
CA ALA A 51 -26.80 -1.27 -33.54
C ALA A 51 -27.04 -0.14 -32.52
N GLU A 52 -27.83 -0.36 -31.48
CA GLU A 52 -28.06 0.61 -30.39
C GLU A 52 -26.77 0.91 -29.62
N ASP A 53 -26.03 -0.13 -29.20
CA ASP A 53 -24.77 0.02 -28.46
C ASP A 53 -23.71 0.74 -29.32
N MET A 54 -23.68 0.46 -30.63
CA MET A 54 -22.82 1.16 -31.57
C MET A 54 -23.22 2.62 -31.73
N ALA A 55 -24.52 2.93 -31.85
CA ALA A 55 -25.00 4.31 -31.95
C ALA A 55 -24.68 5.12 -30.68
N ALA A 56 -24.84 4.51 -29.50
CA ALA A 56 -24.45 5.12 -28.23
C ALA A 56 -22.95 5.39 -28.17
N SER A 57 -22.13 4.42 -28.57
CA SER A 57 -20.67 4.54 -28.62
C SER A 57 -20.22 5.61 -29.63
N ASP A 58 -20.90 5.72 -30.77
CA ASP A 58 -20.59 6.74 -31.79
C ASP A 58 -20.96 8.14 -31.31
N MET A 59 -22.07 8.29 -30.60
CA MET A 59 -22.46 9.55 -29.95
C MET A 59 -21.44 9.96 -28.88
N GLU A 60 -20.98 9.02 -28.05
CA GLU A 60 -19.94 9.27 -27.05
C GLU A 60 -18.61 9.68 -27.71
N LYS A 61 -18.18 8.98 -28.76
CA LYS A 61 -16.99 9.35 -29.53
C LYS A 61 -17.13 10.73 -30.17
N ALA A 62 -18.31 11.08 -30.69
CA ALA A 62 -18.57 12.39 -31.26
C ALA A 62 -18.47 13.48 -30.19
N ASN A 63 -19.05 13.26 -29.03
CA ASN A 63 -18.96 14.18 -27.88
C ASN A 63 -17.52 14.34 -27.41
N LEU A 64 -16.78 13.25 -27.26
CA LEU A 64 -15.36 13.28 -26.87
C LEU A 64 -14.50 14.02 -27.90
N ARG A 65 -14.75 13.82 -29.20
CA ARG A 65 -14.04 14.55 -30.26
C ARG A 65 -14.36 16.04 -30.24
N ALA A 66 -15.63 16.41 -30.08
CA ALA A 66 -16.03 17.80 -29.96
C ALA A 66 -15.37 18.47 -28.75
N GLU A 67 -15.26 17.77 -27.62
CA GLU A 67 -14.59 18.30 -26.42
C GLU A 67 -13.08 18.41 -26.63
N ILE A 68 -12.44 17.42 -27.26
CA ILE A 68 -11.01 17.49 -27.63
C ILE A 68 -10.75 18.70 -28.56
N ASP A 69 -11.59 18.92 -29.57
CA ASP A 69 -11.41 20.02 -30.51
C ASP A 69 -11.64 21.37 -29.82
N ARG A 70 -12.65 21.45 -28.95
CA ARG A 70 -12.88 22.61 -28.08
C ARG A 70 -11.66 22.90 -27.22
N LEU A 71 -11.11 21.89 -26.53
CA LEU A 71 -9.96 22.04 -25.63
C LEU A 71 -8.72 22.46 -26.42
N LYS A 72 -8.46 21.81 -27.56
CA LYS A 72 -7.35 22.16 -28.46
C LYS A 72 -7.46 23.60 -28.96
N ASN A 73 -8.65 24.05 -29.37
CA ASN A 73 -8.85 25.43 -29.82
C ASN A 73 -8.67 26.42 -28.67
N TRP A 74 -9.20 26.09 -27.49
CA TRP A 74 -9.02 26.88 -26.29
C TRP A 74 -7.52 27.03 -25.92
N TYR A 75 -6.74 25.95 -25.97
CA TYR A 75 -5.28 25.99 -25.73
C TYR A 75 -4.50 26.76 -26.81
N LYS A 76 -4.91 26.66 -28.08
CA LYS A 76 -4.31 27.41 -29.19
C LYS A 76 -4.57 28.92 -29.08
N GLU A 77 -5.74 29.32 -28.60
CA GLU A 77 -6.15 30.71 -28.47
C GLU A 77 -5.58 31.38 -27.21
N HIS A 78 -5.48 30.65 -26.09
CA HIS A 78 -5.17 31.25 -24.79
C HIS A 78 -3.75 31.03 -24.29
N GLY A 79 -2.99 30.06 -24.85
CA GLY A 79 -1.58 29.83 -24.49
C GLY A 79 -1.36 29.58 -23.00
N HIS A 80 -1.21 28.31 -22.61
CA HIS A 80 -0.72 27.85 -21.29
C HIS A 80 -1.31 28.44 -19.98
N ASP A 81 -2.40 29.21 -20.00
CA ASP A 81 -3.13 29.58 -18.78
C ASP A 81 -4.64 29.41 -18.97
N VAL A 82 -5.23 28.45 -18.24
CA VAL A 82 -6.60 27.97 -18.46
C VAL A 82 -7.64 28.45 -17.45
N PRO A 83 -8.58 29.32 -17.84
CA PRO A 83 -9.88 29.44 -17.17
C PRO A 83 -10.87 28.48 -17.85
N HIS A 84 -11.13 27.33 -17.22
CA HIS A 84 -12.15 26.38 -17.68
C HIS A 84 -13.54 26.76 -17.13
N PRO A 85 -14.56 27.04 -17.95
CA PRO A 85 -15.94 27.17 -17.48
C PRO A 85 -16.53 25.77 -17.27
N GLY A 86 -16.61 25.37 -15.99
CA GLY A 86 -17.08 24.05 -15.55
C GLY A 86 -16.11 23.31 -14.62
N VAL A 87 -14.93 23.89 -14.34
CA VAL A 87 -13.86 23.16 -13.66
C VAL A 87 -13.31 23.95 -12.50
N ALA A 88 -14.12 24.05 -11.44
CA ALA A 88 -13.59 24.39 -10.12
C ALA A 88 -12.81 23.21 -9.48
N GLN A 89 -12.71 22.04 -10.14
CA GLN A 89 -12.20 20.81 -9.52
C GLN A 89 -10.79 20.35 -9.97
N HIS A 90 -10.22 20.76 -11.11
CA HIS A 90 -8.89 20.27 -11.52
C HIS A 90 -7.70 20.97 -10.85
N GLY A 91 -7.85 22.25 -10.45
CA GLY A 91 -6.88 22.91 -9.56
C GLY A 91 -6.93 22.35 -8.14
N GLY A 92 -8.14 22.06 -7.65
CA GLY A 92 -8.37 21.40 -6.36
C GLY A 92 -7.75 20.02 -6.28
N LEU A 93 -7.94 19.17 -7.30
CA LEU A 93 -7.37 17.81 -7.31
C LEU A 93 -5.84 17.77 -7.32
N ASN A 94 -5.17 18.70 -8.02
CA ASN A 94 -3.70 18.77 -7.99
C ASN A 94 -3.20 19.29 -6.62
N ILE A 95 -3.85 20.31 -6.06
CA ILE A 95 -3.52 20.85 -4.73
C ILE A 95 -3.84 19.83 -3.62
N ASP A 96 -4.95 19.10 -3.72
CA ASP A 96 -5.35 18.04 -2.80
C ASP A 96 -4.42 16.83 -2.91
N ALA A 97 -3.98 16.47 -4.11
CA ALA A 97 -2.96 15.44 -4.32
C ALA A 97 -1.60 15.89 -3.76
N ILE A 98 -1.19 17.14 -3.96
CA ILE A 98 0.03 17.72 -3.39
C ILE A 98 -0.06 17.76 -1.86
N ASN A 99 -1.20 18.15 -1.29
CA ASN A 99 -1.44 18.15 0.15
C ASN A 99 -1.44 16.72 0.73
N LEU A 100 -2.01 15.75 0.01
CA LEU A 100 -1.99 14.34 0.38
C LEU A 100 -0.57 13.78 0.35
N LEU A 101 0.20 14.09 -0.70
CA LEU A 101 1.61 13.69 -0.81
C LEU A 101 2.46 14.36 0.27
N SER A 102 2.24 15.64 0.57
CA SER A 102 2.95 16.35 1.63
C SER A 102 2.65 15.75 3.01
N ARG A 103 1.39 15.41 3.30
CA ARG A 103 0.99 14.71 4.53
C ARG A 103 1.56 13.29 4.60
N ALA A 104 1.54 12.56 3.48
CA ALA A 104 2.12 11.23 3.39
C ALA A 104 3.63 11.27 3.63
N GLN A 105 4.34 12.25 3.05
CA GLN A 105 5.76 12.46 3.26
C GLN A 105 6.07 12.82 4.71
N GLN A 106 5.35 13.77 5.31
CA GLN A 106 5.51 14.12 6.72
C GLN A 106 5.28 12.92 7.64
N THR A 107 4.29 12.09 7.31
CA THR A 107 3.99 10.86 8.06
C THR A 107 5.11 9.84 7.90
N ALA A 108 5.63 9.66 6.69
CA ALA A 108 6.75 8.77 6.42
C ALA A 108 8.02 9.24 7.15
N ASP A 109 8.34 10.53 7.11
CA ASP A 109 9.49 11.12 7.81
C ASP A 109 9.36 10.96 9.33
N ALA A 110 8.15 11.16 9.89
CA ALA A 110 7.89 10.92 11.29
C ALA A 110 8.04 9.45 11.69
N GLN A 111 7.55 8.51 10.88
CA GLN A 111 7.71 7.07 11.10
C GLN A 111 9.17 6.64 11.00
N ILE A 112 9.93 7.20 10.06
CA ILE A 112 11.38 6.95 9.94
C ILE A 112 12.09 7.44 11.20
N ALA A 113 11.81 8.67 11.65
CA ALA A 113 12.42 9.20 12.88
C ALA A 113 12.09 8.34 14.11
N GLU A 114 10.84 7.89 14.25
CA GLU A 114 10.41 7.02 15.33
C GLU A 114 11.10 5.64 15.27
N ALA A 115 11.19 5.05 14.09
CA ALA A 115 11.87 3.76 13.88
C ALA A 115 13.37 3.87 14.18
N GLU A 116 14.02 4.97 13.78
CA GLU A 116 15.42 5.25 14.09
C GLU A 116 15.65 5.39 15.59
N ASP A 117 14.80 6.16 16.29
CA ASP A 117 14.88 6.33 17.73
C ASP A 117 14.67 5.01 18.48
N TYR A 118 13.67 4.23 18.09
CA TYR A 118 13.43 2.92 18.66
C TYR A 118 14.63 1.98 18.42
N ALA A 119 15.18 1.94 17.19
CA ALA A 119 16.35 1.12 16.88
C ALA A 119 17.57 1.49 17.73
N ARG A 120 17.81 2.79 17.94
CA ARG A 120 18.87 3.29 18.84
C ARG A 120 18.67 2.80 20.28
N ARG A 121 17.43 2.87 20.79
CA ARG A 121 17.09 2.39 22.13
C ARG A 121 17.27 0.87 22.25
N LEU A 122 16.83 0.10 21.27
CA LEU A 122 16.98 -1.36 21.25
C LEU A 122 18.46 -1.77 21.30
N VAL A 123 19.33 -1.11 20.51
CA VAL A 123 20.77 -1.37 20.52
C VAL A 123 21.39 -1.00 21.88
N ALA A 124 20.99 0.12 22.48
CA ALA A 124 21.49 0.52 23.79
C ALA A 124 21.09 -0.49 24.88
N GLN A 125 19.83 -0.93 24.87
CA GLN A 125 19.33 -1.96 25.79
C GLN A 125 20.04 -3.30 25.59
N ALA A 126 20.23 -3.74 24.34
CA ALA A 126 20.94 -4.98 24.03
C ALA A 126 22.38 -4.96 24.55
N ARG A 127 23.08 -3.82 24.43
CA ARG A 127 24.44 -3.66 24.98
C ARG A 127 24.45 -3.76 26.50
N GLN A 128 23.52 -3.06 27.18
CA GLN A 128 23.41 -3.14 28.63
C GLN A 128 23.12 -4.58 29.10
N GLN A 129 22.20 -5.28 28.43
CA GLN A 129 21.90 -6.68 28.75
C GLN A 129 23.10 -7.59 28.54
N TYR A 130 23.85 -7.40 27.46
CA TYR A 130 25.07 -8.16 27.19
C TYR A 130 26.12 -7.96 28.30
N GLU A 131 26.35 -6.71 28.72
CA GLU A 131 27.28 -6.40 29.81
C GLU A 131 26.84 -7.05 31.13
N GLN A 132 25.55 -7.02 31.44
CA GLN A 132 24.99 -7.69 32.62
C GLN A 132 25.20 -9.22 32.57
N ILE A 133 24.96 -9.84 31.42
CA ILE A 133 25.16 -11.29 31.24
C ILE A 133 26.62 -11.66 31.46
N LEU A 134 27.56 -10.87 30.95
CA LEU A 134 28.99 -11.12 31.16
C LEU A 134 29.37 -11.02 32.64
N GLN A 135 28.88 -10.00 33.34
CA GLN A 135 29.13 -9.81 34.77
C GLN A 135 28.57 -10.98 35.59
N GLU A 136 27.33 -11.38 35.31
CA GLU A 136 26.68 -12.49 36.02
C GLU A 136 27.38 -13.83 35.73
N ALA A 137 27.73 -14.09 34.47
CA ALA A 137 28.45 -15.30 34.09
C ALA A 137 29.83 -15.36 34.74
N GLN A 138 30.53 -14.23 34.85
CA GLN A 138 31.81 -14.17 35.55
C GLN A 138 31.65 -14.46 37.05
N ALA A 139 30.69 -13.82 37.71
CA ALA A 139 30.44 -14.05 39.15
C ALA A 139 30.09 -15.52 39.43
N ARG A 140 29.17 -16.11 38.67
CA ARG A 140 28.80 -17.53 38.81
C ARG A 140 29.98 -18.47 38.52
N ALA A 141 30.81 -18.14 37.53
CA ALA A 141 31.99 -18.93 37.21
C ALA A 141 33.05 -18.87 38.32
N GLU A 142 33.25 -17.72 38.96
CA GLU A 142 34.15 -17.56 40.11
C GLU A 142 33.67 -18.36 41.32
N GLU A 143 32.35 -18.35 41.60
CA GLU A 143 31.74 -19.18 42.64
C GLU A 143 31.93 -20.68 42.36
N ALA A 144 31.62 -21.13 41.14
CA ALA A 144 31.78 -22.53 40.74
C ALA A 144 33.24 -22.98 40.81
N ALA A 145 34.17 -22.12 40.42
CA ALA A 145 35.60 -22.39 40.51
C ALA A 145 36.08 -22.56 41.96
N THR A 146 35.54 -21.74 42.87
CA THR A 146 35.86 -21.83 44.31
C THR A 146 35.30 -23.13 44.90
N GLN A 147 34.05 -23.48 44.57
CA GLN A 147 33.44 -24.74 45.00
C GLN A 147 34.19 -25.97 44.48
N ALA A 148 34.64 -25.95 43.22
CA ALA A 148 35.42 -27.04 42.63
C ALA A 148 36.75 -27.26 43.38
N VAL A 149 37.42 -26.18 43.79
CA VAL A 149 38.64 -26.24 44.60
C VAL A 149 38.37 -26.84 45.99
N ASP A 150 37.30 -26.42 46.67
CA ASP A 150 36.94 -26.95 47.98
C ASP A 150 36.61 -28.45 47.92
N VAL A 151 35.87 -28.87 46.89
CA VAL A 151 35.60 -30.28 46.61
C VAL A 151 36.91 -31.03 46.35
N TYR A 152 37.77 -30.52 45.47
CA TYR A 152 39.06 -31.13 45.16
C TYR A 152 39.92 -31.33 46.43
N ARG A 153 40.01 -30.31 47.27
CA ARG A 153 40.74 -30.36 48.55
C ARG A 153 40.15 -31.41 49.51
N SER A 154 38.82 -31.55 49.55
CA SER A 154 38.14 -32.53 50.41
C SER A 154 38.35 -33.99 49.96
N THR A 155 38.63 -34.24 48.68
CA THR A 155 38.88 -35.60 48.14
C THR A 155 40.24 -36.19 48.49
N GLY A 156 41.10 -35.45 49.20
CA GLY A 156 42.44 -35.92 49.60
C GLY A 156 43.52 -35.76 48.51
N ASN A 157 43.18 -35.22 47.34
CA ASN A 157 44.11 -34.92 46.24
C ASN A 157 44.89 -33.59 46.41
N ALA A 158 44.94 -33.04 47.63
CA ALA A 158 45.50 -31.73 47.97
C ALA A 158 47.03 -31.60 47.80
N GLN A 159 47.71 -32.55 47.14
CA GLN A 159 49.17 -32.60 47.06
C GLN A 159 49.76 -31.84 45.87
N SER A 160 48.96 -31.45 44.87
CA SER A 160 49.43 -30.69 43.70
C SER A 160 48.68 -29.38 43.53
N ALA A 161 49.39 -28.27 43.74
CA ALA A 161 48.86 -26.90 43.51
C ALA A 161 48.50 -26.66 42.03
N GLU A 162 49.26 -27.27 41.11
CA GLU A 162 48.99 -27.18 39.67
C GLU A 162 47.65 -27.86 39.30
N ALA A 163 47.34 -29.00 39.93
CA ALA A 163 46.09 -29.71 39.68
C ALA A 163 44.87 -28.95 40.26
N GLU A 164 45.02 -28.34 41.44
CA GLU A 164 43.99 -27.47 42.04
C GLU A 164 43.69 -26.26 41.14
N GLU A 165 44.72 -25.61 40.59
CA GLU A 165 44.55 -24.50 39.66
C GLU A 165 43.89 -24.93 38.34
N LEU A 166 44.24 -26.12 37.82
CA LEU A 166 43.61 -26.67 36.62
C LEU A 166 42.12 -26.94 36.84
N GLU A 167 41.74 -27.57 37.96
CA GLU A 167 40.34 -27.83 38.31
C GLU A 167 39.55 -26.52 38.46
N ARG A 168 40.14 -25.53 39.14
CA ARG A 168 39.55 -24.18 39.23
C ARG A 168 39.29 -23.59 37.85
N ARG A 169 40.26 -23.66 36.94
CA ARG A 169 40.16 -23.10 35.59
C ARG A 169 39.13 -23.84 34.73
N ILE A 170 39.08 -25.16 34.83
CA ILE A 170 38.11 -26.01 34.12
C ILE A 170 36.69 -25.68 34.57
N ALA A 171 36.44 -25.63 35.88
CA ALA A 171 35.13 -25.31 36.43
C ALA A 171 34.68 -23.88 36.06
N TYR A 172 35.61 -22.91 36.13
CA TYR A 172 35.36 -21.54 35.67
C TYR A 172 34.92 -21.51 34.21
N LEU A 173 35.73 -22.09 33.31
CA LEU A 173 35.48 -22.00 31.86
C LEU A 173 34.20 -22.73 31.45
N ARG A 174 33.91 -23.89 32.05
CA ARG A 174 32.67 -24.65 31.79
C ARG A 174 31.45 -23.84 32.21
N THR A 175 31.44 -23.33 33.44
CA THR A 175 30.31 -22.56 33.97
C THR A 175 30.09 -21.27 33.19
N PHE A 176 31.17 -20.54 32.88
CA PHE A 176 31.10 -19.32 32.08
C PHE A 176 30.51 -19.60 30.69
N ALA A 177 30.99 -20.64 30.00
CA ALA A 177 30.50 -21.01 28.68
C ALA A 177 29.02 -21.42 28.70
N GLU A 178 28.60 -22.23 29.68
CA GLU A 178 27.21 -22.67 29.80
C GLU A 178 26.26 -21.50 30.08
N VAL A 179 26.59 -20.64 31.05
CA VAL A 179 25.74 -19.50 31.42
C VAL A 179 25.65 -18.50 30.27
N THR A 180 26.77 -18.14 29.66
CA THR A 180 26.76 -17.20 28.52
C THR A 180 26.00 -17.75 27.32
N GLN A 181 26.12 -19.04 27.01
CA GLN A 181 25.41 -19.65 25.89
C GLN A 181 23.88 -19.63 26.10
N VAL A 182 23.41 -20.02 27.29
CA VAL A 182 21.97 -20.02 27.62
C VAL A 182 21.41 -18.60 27.57
N GLN A 183 22.10 -17.63 28.16
CA GLN A 183 21.62 -16.26 28.25
C GLN A 183 21.69 -15.53 26.89
N LEU A 184 22.75 -15.73 26.11
CA LEU A 184 22.86 -15.14 24.78
C LEU A 184 21.74 -15.64 23.85
N ARG A 185 21.40 -16.92 23.93
CA ARG A 185 20.27 -17.48 23.18
C ARG A 185 18.95 -16.80 23.56
N ALA A 186 18.69 -16.62 24.85
CA ALA A 186 17.49 -15.94 25.32
C ALA A 186 17.43 -14.47 24.84
N VAL A 187 18.56 -13.75 24.87
CA VAL A 187 18.66 -12.38 24.33
C VAL A 187 18.39 -12.34 22.83
N LEU A 188 18.98 -13.25 22.05
CA LEU A 188 18.78 -13.29 20.59
C LEU A 188 17.32 -13.61 20.22
N GLU A 189 16.67 -14.51 20.96
CA GLU A 189 15.24 -14.79 20.80
C GLU A 189 14.39 -13.56 21.14
N GLY A 190 14.71 -12.85 22.23
CA GLY A 190 14.07 -11.59 22.60
C GLY A 190 14.24 -10.48 21.56
N LEU A 191 15.47 -10.27 21.08
CA LEU A 191 15.78 -9.26 20.06
C LEU A 191 15.10 -9.56 18.73
N THR A 192 15.04 -10.84 18.34
CA THR A 192 14.32 -11.26 17.13
C THR A 192 12.84 -10.91 17.24
N ASN A 193 12.23 -11.08 18.41
CA ASN A 193 10.83 -10.69 18.65
C ASN A 193 10.63 -9.16 18.58
N GLU A 194 11.53 -8.36 19.17
CA GLU A 194 11.46 -6.89 19.09
C GLU A 194 11.69 -6.38 17.65
N VAL A 195 12.60 -6.99 16.89
CA VAL A 195 12.80 -6.68 15.47
C VAL A 195 11.58 -7.06 14.62
N ASN A 196 10.92 -8.18 14.93
CA ASN A 196 9.67 -8.56 14.27
C ASN A 196 8.53 -7.57 14.58
N LYS A 197 8.48 -7.01 15.79
CA LYS A 197 7.53 -5.94 16.13
C LYS A 197 7.78 -4.69 15.31
N LEU A 198 9.04 -4.29 15.13
CA LEU A 198 9.42 -3.19 14.23
C LEU A 198 8.95 -3.43 12.79
N GLY A 199 9.12 -4.66 12.29
CA GLY A 199 8.67 -5.03 10.94
C GLY A 199 7.14 -4.96 10.75
N ASN A 200 6.36 -5.04 11.83
CA ASN A 200 4.90 -5.06 11.80
C ASN A 200 4.24 -3.71 12.11
N LEU A 201 5.03 -2.65 12.39
CA LEU A 201 4.56 -1.28 12.60
C LEU A 201 3.73 -0.62 11.46
N PRO A 202 3.64 -1.11 10.19
CA PRO A 202 2.83 -0.40 9.18
C PRO A 202 1.30 -0.63 9.27
N THR A 203 0.81 -1.48 10.17
CA THR A 203 -0.59 -1.94 10.09
C THR A 203 -1.58 -1.03 10.82
N GLU A 204 -1.20 -0.44 11.95
CA GLU A 204 -2.13 0.36 12.78
C GLU A 204 -2.44 1.73 12.17
N VAL A 205 -1.47 2.36 11.51
CA VAL A 205 -1.69 3.66 10.83
C VAL A 205 -2.58 3.49 9.59
N SER A 206 -2.40 2.39 8.85
CA SER A 206 -3.27 2.03 7.72
C SER A 206 -4.68 1.68 8.17
N GLN A 207 -4.84 0.99 9.31
CA GLN A 207 -6.14 0.67 9.90
C GLN A 207 -6.84 1.91 10.47
N HIS A 208 -6.11 2.81 11.12
CA HIS A 208 -6.65 4.10 11.57
C HIS A 208 -7.07 4.96 10.38
N ALA A 209 -6.26 5.06 9.32
CA ALA A 209 -6.63 5.79 8.10
C ALA A 209 -7.89 5.19 7.44
N ALA A 210 -8.02 3.86 7.40
CA ALA A 210 -9.22 3.18 6.91
C ALA A 210 -10.46 3.40 7.81
N GLN A 211 -10.27 3.46 9.14
CA GLN A 211 -11.36 3.78 10.08
C GLN A 211 -11.83 5.23 9.97
N TYR A 212 -10.93 6.20 9.79
CA TYR A 212 -11.30 7.60 9.55
C TYR A 212 -12.03 7.79 8.21
N ALA A 213 -11.62 7.06 7.16
CA ALA A 213 -12.30 7.07 5.86
C ALA A 213 -13.71 6.45 5.91
N ASN A 214 -13.90 5.39 6.70
CA ASN A 214 -15.21 4.77 6.90
C ASN A 214 -16.17 5.61 7.77
N GLN A 215 -15.64 6.37 8.73
CA GLN A 215 -16.47 7.29 9.53
C GLN A 215 -16.95 8.50 8.73
N GLN A 216 -16.12 9.04 7.84
CA GLN A 216 -16.53 10.14 6.95
C GLN A 216 -17.59 9.69 5.93
N THR A 217 -17.45 8.52 5.33
CA THR A 217 -18.47 8.00 4.39
C THR A 217 -19.82 7.73 5.06
N ALA A 218 -19.84 7.31 6.32
CA ALA A 218 -21.09 7.17 7.09
C ALA A 218 -21.77 8.52 7.39
N GLN A 219 -21.00 9.61 7.50
CA GLN A 219 -21.52 10.94 7.80
C GLN A 219 -22.16 11.63 6.58
N TYR A 220 -21.80 11.23 5.36
CA TYR A 220 -22.39 11.72 4.11
C TYR A 220 -23.48 10.80 3.51
N ALA A 221 -23.70 9.61 4.10
CA ALA A 221 -24.68 8.64 3.63
C ALA A 221 -26.14 8.90 4.09
N ASN A 222 -26.43 10.03 4.74
CA ASN A 222 -27.80 10.39 5.13
C ASN A 222 -28.24 11.74 4.50
N PRO A 223 -28.69 11.75 3.23
CA PRO A 223 -29.17 12.97 2.58
C PRO A 223 -30.61 13.36 2.97
N GLY A 224 -31.23 12.68 3.95
CA GLY A 224 -32.67 12.80 4.21
C GLY A 224 -33.13 13.86 5.23
N GLN A 225 -32.24 14.55 5.95
CA GLN A 225 -32.66 15.30 7.16
C GLN A 225 -32.39 16.81 7.17
N TYR A 226 -31.85 17.41 6.11
CA TYR A 226 -31.56 18.86 6.09
C TYR A 226 -32.60 19.73 5.35
N ALA A 227 -33.66 19.15 4.78
CA ALA A 227 -34.61 19.88 3.94
C ALA A 227 -35.81 20.51 4.69
N SER A 228 -35.92 20.41 6.02
CA SER A 228 -37.14 20.82 6.75
C SER A 228 -37.00 22.00 7.72
N GLN A 229 -35.89 22.75 7.72
CA GLN A 229 -35.72 23.87 8.67
C GLN A 229 -35.56 25.28 8.07
N HIS A 230 -35.58 25.46 6.75
CA HIS A 230 -35.39 26.79 6.12
C HIS A 230 -36.56 27.33 5.30
N ALA A 231 -37.80 26.87 5.54
CA ALA A 231 -38.98 27.32 4.77
C ALA A 231 -40.00 28.18 5.55
N THR A 232 -39.71 28.67 6.77
CA THR A 232 -40.73 29.38 7.59
C THR A 232 -40.48 30.87 7.83
N VAL A 233 -39.39 31.49 7.35
CA VAL A 233 -39.05 32.88 7.77
C VAL A 233 -39.30 33.96 6.70
N TYR A 234 -40.07 33.68 5.65
CA TYR A 234 -40.50 34.73 4.70
C TYR A 234 -42.03 34.74 4.51
N SER A 235 -42.78 35.01 5.58
CA SER A 235 -44.19 35.43 5.46
C SER A 235 -44.66 36.32 6.62
N SER A 236 -43.92 37.38 6.95
CA SER A 236 -44.49 38.47 7.78
C SER A 236 -43.71 39.76 7.64
N SER A 237 -43.95 40.52 6.56
CA SER A 237 -43.89 41.99 6.63
C SER A 237 -44.67 42.62 5.48
N SER A 238 -45.99 42.65 5.63
CA SER A 238 -46.89 43.59 4.97
C SER A 238 -47.55 44.40 6.08
N ARG A 239 -47.19 45.69 6.19
CA ARG A 239 -48.11 46.80 6.52
C ARG A 239 -47.34 48.12 6.62
N GLY A 240 -47.69 49.00 5.70
CA GLY A 240 -47.48 50.44 5.66
C GLY A 240 -48.37 50.95 4.55
#